data_AF-A0A1J0LND6-F1
#
_entry.id   AF-A0A1J0LND6-F1
#
_cell.length_a   1.000
_cell.length_b   1.000
_cell.length_c   1.000
_cell.angle_alpha   90.00
_cell.angle_beta   90.00
_cell.angle_gamma   90.00
#
_symmetry.space_group_name_H-M   'P 1'
#
loop_
_entity.id
_entity.type
_entity.pdbx_description
1 polymer ?
#
loop_
_entity_poly.entity_id
_entity_poly.type
_entity_poly.pdbx_seq_one_letter_code
_entity_poly.pdbx_strand_id
1 'polypeptide(L)'
;MKNNFLLLIIFFISSNVFTQEISIELKAGQVFDILPLKRNQNVNPELRQFYLKDSISPRAKELGYIPLGGVRTSEVAIQGNFSPDLIAFGAWKDMESVYEIMEQIEKEFPNFHLLRRKIWSVFYNTHYELKEDVNLKFTKDKFYVATSYWTKQPSYYKNLIKLTTQNIKKYKGKIILELSEGEPPYGYYYNPDYFFITEWDSESEFQKFLKDHKSLEKQYLQHINQFKIIIN
;
A
#
# COMPACT_ATOMS: atom_id res chain seq x y z
N MET A 1 52.72 -44.53 -16.61
CA MET A 1 51.24 -44.46 -16.48
C MET A 1 50.86 -44.26 -15.04
N LYS A 2 50.38 -43.07 -14.66
CA LYS A 2 49.14 -42.85 -13.91
C LYS A 2 49.02 -41.36 -13.59
N ASN A 3 47.96 -40.79 -14.15
CA ASN A 3 47.53 -39.40 -14.04
C ASN A 3 47.24 -39.05 -12.58
N ASN A 4 47.87 -38.00 -12.05
CA ASN A 4 47.34 -37.28 -10.89
C ASN A 4 46.33 -36.26 -11.41
N PHE A 5 45.06 -36.68 -11.39
CA PHE A 5 43.91 -35.89 -11.78
C PHE A 5 43.70 -34.76 -10.77
N LEU A 6 43.82 -33.53 -11.27
CA LEU A 6 43.53 -32.27 -10.59
C LEU A 6 42.02 -32.24 -10.27
N LEU A 7 41.62 -32.48 -9.02
CA LEU A 7 40.24 -32.29 -8.58
C LEU A 7 40.05 -30.84 -8.11
N LEU A 8 39.74 -29.95 -9.05
CA LEU A 8 39.28 -28.60 -8.78
C LEU A 8 37.80 -28.70 -8.36
N ILE A 9 37.54 -28.81 -7.05
CA ILE A 9 36.19 -28.68 -6.50
C ILE A 9 35.82 -27.20 -6.56
N ILE A 10 35.13 -26.81 -7.63
CA ILE A 10 34.40 -25.54 -7.69
C ILE A 10 33.23 -25.68 -6.72
N PHE A 11 33.41 -25.14 -5.51
CA PHE A 11 32.31 -24.79 -4.63
C PHE A 11 31.47 -23.72 -5.36
N PHE A 12 30.45 -24.15 -6.10
CA PHE A 12 29.30 -23.29 -6.35
C PHE A 12 28.63 -23.07 -5.00
N ILE A 13 29.06 -22.01 -4.32
CA ILE A 13 28.31 -21.42 -3.22
C ILE A 13 27.04 -20.89 -3.87
N SER A 14 26.01 -21.73 -3.92
CA SER A 14 24.64 -21.28 -4.10
C SER A 14 24.27 -20.49 -2.85
N SER A 15 24.66 -19.22 -2.84
CA SER A 15 24.04 -18.25 -1.96
C SER A 15 22.59 -18.12 -2.41
N ASN A 16 21.73 -18.99 -1.87
CA ASN A 16 20.31 -18.71 -1.76
C ASN A 16 20.19 -17.52 -0.80
N VAL A 17 20.44 -16.32 -1.33
CA VAL A 17 19.95 -15.10 -0.73
C VAL A 17 18.44 -15.26 -0.79
N PHE A 18 17.84 -15.67 0.33
CA PHE A 18 16.40 -15.59 0.52
C PHE A 18 16.07 -14.10 0.52
N THR A 19 15.86 -13.54 -0.67
CA THR A 19 15.32 -12.21 -0.82
C THR A 19 13.91 -12.28 -0.27
N GLN A 20 13.72 -11.74 0.93
CA GLN A 20 12.39 -11.61 1.53
C GLN A 20 11.61 -10.64 0.66
N GLU A 21 10.72 -11.21 -0.13
CA GLU A 21 9.93 -10.54 -1.14
C GLU A 21 8.47 -10.53 -0.70
N ILE A 22 7.82 -9.39 -0.85
CA ILE A 22 6.37 -9.28 -0.68
C ILE A 22 5.79 -9.17 -2.08
N SER A 23 5.01 -10.16 -2.48
CA SER A 23 4.36 -10.20 -3.79
C SER A 23 2.85 -10.30 -3.62
N ILE A 24 2.13 -9.46 -4.37
CA ILE A 24 0.68 -9.37 -4.36
C ILE A 24 0.21 -9.47 -5.80
N GLU A 25 -0.68 -10.42 -6.06
CA GLU A 25 -1.28 -10.65 -7.36
C GLU A 25 -2.79 -10.45 -7.26
N LEU A 26 -3.31 -9.63 -8.18
CA LEU A 26 -4.70 -9.24 -8.24
C LEU A 26 -5.18 -9.30 -9.69
N LYS A 27 -6.43 -9.66 -9.88
CA LYS A 27 -7.06 -9.80 -11.18
C LYS A 27 -7.97 -8.63 -11.51
N ALA A 28 -8.06 -8.31 -12.79
CA ALA A 28 -9.10 -7.41 -13.30
C ALA A 28 -10.49 -7.87 -12.81
N GLY A 29 -11.33 -6.91 -12.43
CA GLY A 29 -12.66 -7.15 -11.83
C GLY A 29 -12.65 -7.32 -10.30
N GLN A 30 -11.50 -7.59 -9.68
CA GLN A 30 -11.41 -7.60 -8.22
C GLN A 30 -11.41 -6.18 -7.66
N VAL A 31 -11.85 -6.04 -6.41
CA VAL A 31 -11.68 -4.80 -5.65
C VAL A 31 -10.41 -4.90 -4.82
N PHE A 32 -9.52 -3.93 -4.98
CA PHE A 32 -8.30 -3.81 -4.20
C PHE A 32 -8.49 -2.78 -3.07
N ASP A 33 -8.31 -3.24 -1.84
CA ASP A 33 -8.39 -2.44 -0.64
C ASP A 33 -7.00 -1.89 -0.25
N ILE A 34 -6.89 -0.57 -0.17
CA ILE A 34 -5.71 0.14 0.36
C ILE A 34 -6.06 0.76 1.71
N LEU A 35 -5.39 0.31 2.77
CA LEU A 35 -5.66 0.76 4.14
C LEU A 35 -4.42 1.34 4.82
N PRO A 36 -4.15 2.65 4.73
CA PRO A 36 -3.24 3.32 5.65
C PRO A 36 -3.80 3.27 7.07
N LEU A 37 -3.09 2.58 7.96
CA LEU A 37 -3.49 2.37 9.35
C LEU A 37 -2.51 3.04 10.31
N LYS A 38 -3.04 3.75 11.31
CA LYS A 38 -2.28 4.23 12.47
C LYS A 38 -2.93 3.75 13.75
N ARG A 39 -2.15 3.12 14.62
CA ARG A 39 -2.65 2.52 15.86
C ARG A 39 -2.84 3.58 16.94
N ASN A 40 -3.83 3.39 17.81
CA ASN A 40 -3.91 4.16 19.05
C ASN A 40 -2.74 3.77 19.96
N GLN A 41 -2.10 4.76 20.61
CA GLN A 41 -0.96 4.53 21.50
C GLN A 41 -1.30 3.60 22.68
N ASN A 42 -2.55 3.67 23.17
CA ASN A 42 -3.02 2.93 24.35
C ASN A 42 -4.04 1.83 23.99
N VAL A 43 -3.90 1.20 22.82
CA VAL A 43 -4.82 0.11 22.44
C VAL A 43 -4.71 -1.07 23.41
N ASN A 44 -5.85 -1.56 23.91
CA ASN A 44 -5.90 -2.79 24.70
C ASN A 44 -5.48 -3.98 23.80
N PRO A 45 -4.42 -4.74 24.15
CA PRO A 45 -3.97 -5.90 23.38
C PRO A 45 -5.03 -6.98 23.17
N GLU A 46 -5.85 -7.26 24.18
CA GLU A 46 -6.93 -8.26 24.11
C GLU A 46 -8.01 -7.82 23.13
N LEU A 47 -8.39 -6.55 23.14
CA LEU A 47 -9.35 -6.00 22.18
C LEU A 47 -8.84 -6.14 20.74
N ARG A 48 -7.55 -5.85 20.52
CA ARG A 48 -6.92 -5.98 19.21
C ARG A 48 -6.83 -7.44 18.77
N GLN A 49 -6.51 -8.35 19.69
CA GLN A 49 -6.47 -9.79 19.45
C GLN A 49 -7.86 -10.30 19.06
N PHE A 50 -8.90 -9.95 19.83
CA PHE A 50 -10.29 -10.27 19.52
C PHE A 50 -10.68 -9.83 18.09
N TYR A 51 -10.42 -8.57 17.75
CA TYR A 51 -10.78 -8.01 16.44
C TYR A 51 -10.05 -8.72 15.30
N LEU A 52 -8.72 -8.86 15.39
CA LEU A 52 -7.88 -9.29 14.27
C LEU A 52 -7.77 -10.81 14.10
N LYS A 53 -8.00 -11.58 15.17
CA LYS A 53 -7.68 -13.01 15.18
C LYS A 53 -8.79 -13.92 15.70
N ASP A 54 -9.68 -13.41 16.55
CA ASP A 54 -10.64 -14.30 17.23
C ASP A 54 -12.08 -14.11 16.72
N SER A 55 -12.41 -13.01 16.04
CA SER A 55 -13.79 -12.74 15.60
C SER A 55 -13.89 -12.02 14.25
N ILE A 56 -13.78 -10.69 14.22
CA ILE A 56 -14.23 -9.88 13.07
C ILE A 56 -13.41 -10.18 11.81
N SER A 57 -12.08 -10.10 11.88
CA SER A 57 -11.24 -10.38 10.72
C SER A 57 -11.31 -11.84 10.23
N PRO A 58 -11.28 -12.88 11.09
CA PRO A 58 -11.54 -14.25 10.66
C PRO A 58 -12.89 -14.41 9.96
N ARG A 59 -13.96 -13.82 10.53
CA ARG A 59 -15.29 -13.92 9.95
C ARG A 59 -15.38 -13.25 8.58
N ALA A 60 -14.79 -12.08 8.41
CA ALA A 60 -14.72 -11.43 7.10
C ALA A 60 -14.02 -12.31 6.05
N LYS A 61 -12.97 -13.05 6.45
CA LYS A 61 -12.28 -13.99 5.55
C LYS A 61 -13.17 -15.18 5.16
N GLU A 62 -13.88 -15.76 6.12
CA GLU A 62 -14.84 -16.83 5.85
C GLU A 62 -15.91 -16.41 4.85
N LEU A 63 -16.31 -15.13 4.90
CA LEU A 63 -17.32 -14.55 4.00
C LEU A 63 -16.77 -14.16 2.63
N GLY A 64 -15.45 -14.17 2.43
CA GLY A 64 -14.82 -13.94 1.11
C GLY A 64 -13.83 -12.78 1.04
N TYR A 65 -13.54 -12.07 2.13
CA TYR A 65 -12.45 -11.10 2.16
C TYR A 65 -11.08 -11.78 2.02
N ILE A 66 -10.23 -11.27 1.14
CA ILE A 66 -8.91 -11.83 0.84
C ILE A 66 -7.83 -10.93 1.47
N PRO A 67 -7.19 -11.33 2.58
CA PRO A 67 -6.11 -10.56 3.18
C PRO A 67 -4.81 -10.73 2.36
N LEU A 68 -4.23 -9.64 1.88
CA LEU A 68 -3.01 -9.66 1.06
C LEU A 68 -1.75 -9.25 1.85
N GLY A 69 -1.91 -9.04 3.16
CA GLY A 69 -0.83 -8.61 4.04
C GLY A 69 -0.71 -7.08 4.07
N GLY A 70 0.51 -6.57 4.09
CA GLY A 70 0.77 -5.15 4.20
C GLY A 70 2.25 -4.83 4.34
N VAL A 71 2.58 -3.54 4.20
CA VAL A 71 3.93 -3.03 4.33
C VAL A 71 3.99 -1.99 5.44
N ARG A 72 5.10 -1.96 6.19
CA ARG A 72 5.33 -0.92 7.19
C ARG A 72 5.75 0.38 6.51
N THR A 73 5.52 1.49 7.19
CA THR A 73 5.90 2.81 6.72
C THR A 73 6.80 3.50 7.74
N SER A 74 7.61 4.46 7.29
CA SER A 74 8.42 5.27 8.20
C SER A 74 7.53 6.09 9.13
N GLU A 75 7.94 6.24 10.39
CA GLU A 75 7.20 7.06 11.36
C GLU A 75 7.12 8.54 10.94
N VAL A 76 8.15 9.02 10.25
CA VAL A 76 8.24 10.37 9.71
C VAL A 76 7.77 10.37 8.26
N ALA A 77 6.82 11.24 7.95
CA ALA A 77 6.39 11.50 6.58
C ALA A 77 7.50 12.22 5.81
N ILE A 78 7.69 11.86 4.54
CA ILE A 78 8.57 12.60 3.61
C ILE A 78 7.94 13.94 3.27
N GLN A 79 6.62 13.94 2.99
CA GLN A 79 5.80 15.13 2.80
C GLN A 79 4.41 14.94 3.41
N GLY A 80 3.80 16.04 3.81
CA GLY A 80 2.53 16.04 4.53
C GLY A 80 2.72 16.01 6.05
N ASN A 81 1.60 15.99 6.77
CA ASN A 81 1.55 15.98 8.24
C ASN A 81 1.11 14.63 8.81
N PHE A 82 0.98 13.61 7.96
CA PHE A 82 0.50 12.29 8.33
C PHE A 82 1.44 11.20 7.81
N SER A 83 1.78 10.25 8.70
CA SER A 83 2.36 8.97 8.32
C SER A 83 1.62 7.84 9.05
N PRO A 84 1.12 6.82 8.32
CA PRO A 84 0.60 5.61 8.94
C PRO A 84 1.72 4.78 9.59
N ASP A 85 1.36 3.77 10.37
CA ASP A 85 2.31 2.75 10.85
C ASP A 85 2.51 1.66 9.79
N LEU A 86 1.46 1.38 9.01
CA LEU A 86 1.46 0.40 7.92
C LEU A 86 0.40 0.74 6.86
N ILE A 87 0.61 0.25 5.64
CA ILE A 87 -0.44 0.11 4.63
C ILE A 87 -0.83 -1.37 4.60
N ALA A 88 -2.08 -1.67 4.95
CA ALA A 88 -2.65 -3.00 4.78
C ALA A 88 -3.31 -3.12 3.40
N PHE A 89 -3.22 -4.33 2.86
CA PHE A 89 -3.72 -4.69 1.54
C PHE A 89 -4.76 -5.80 1.68
N GLY A 90 -5.89 -5.63 1.01
CA GLY A 90 -6.95 -6.62 0.97
C GLY A 90 -7.58 -6.71 -0.41
N ALA A 91 -8.37 -7.75 -0.65
CA ALA A 91 -9.15 -7.87 -1.87
C ALA A 91 -10.54 -8.41 -1.61
N TRP A 92 -11.43 -8.07 -2.53
CA TRP A 92 -12.76 -8.64 -2.65
C TRP A 92 -12.96 -9.15 -4.07
N LYS A 93 -13.94 -10.04 -4.23
CA LYS A 93 -14.32 -10.56 -5.54
C LYS A 93 -14.78 -9.45 -6.49
N ASP A 94 -15.63 -8.56 -5.99
CA ASP A 94 -16.24 -7.43 -6.69
C ASP A 94 -16.85 -6.45 -5.64
N MET A 95 -17.37 -5.30 -6.08
CA MET A 95 -17.98 -4.30 -5.19
C MET A 95 -19.27 -4.79 -4.53
N GLU A 96 -20.05 -5.66 -5.20
CA GLU A 96 -21.25 -6.25 -4.61
C GLU A 96 -20.90 -7.06 -3.35
N SER A 97 -19.83 -7.86 -3.44
CA SER A 97 -19.31 -8.63 -2.30
C SER A 97 -18.85 -7.72 -1.15
N VAL A 98 -18.30 -6.53 -1.42
CA VAL A 98 -17.93 -5.56 -0.37
C VAL A 98 -19.16 -5.20 0.46
N TYR A 99 -20.27 -4.86 -0.21
CA TYR A 99 -21.49 -4.41 0.45
C TYR A 99 -22.17 -5.53 1.23
N GLU A 100 -22.36 -6.70 0.61
CA GLU A 100 -23.02 -7.85 1.24
C GLU A 100 -22.28 -8.31 2.51
N ILE A 101 -20.94 -8.44 2.41
CA ILE A 101 -20.13 -8.89 3.55
C ILE A 101 -20.12 -7.82 4.64
N MET A 102 -20.05 -6.54 4.29
CA MET A 102 -20.07 -5.48 5.29
C MET A 102 -21.41 -5.42 6.04
N GLU A 103 -22.54 -5.56 5.34
CA GLU A 103 -23.86 -5.65 5.96
C GLU A 103 -23.96 -6.85 6.90
N GLN A 104 -23.44 -8.01 6.48
CA GLN A 104 -23.43 -9.20 7.32
C GLN A 104 -22.56 -9.02 8.57
N ILE A 105 -21.36 -8.44 8.44
CA ILE A 105 -20.49 -8.14 9.58
C ILE A 105 -21.14 -7.13 10.53
N GLU A 106 -21.84 -6.12 10.00
CA GLU A 106 -22.60 -5.16 10.80
C GLU A 106 -23.71 -5.81 11.62
N LYS A 107 -24.42 -6.77 11.03
CA LYS A 107 -25.47 -7.52 11.70
C LYS A 107 -24.93 -8.46 12.78
N GLU A 108 -23.85 -9.19 12.48
CA GLU A 108 -23.24 -10.15 13.40
C GLU A 108 -22.45 -9.45 14.53
N PHE A 109 -21.84 -8.30 14.22
CA PHE A 109 -21.03 -7.50 15.14
C PHE A 109 -21.45 -6.02 15.13
N PRO A 110 -22.60 -5.64 15.72
CA PRO A 110 -23.13 -4.27 15.65
C PRO A 110 -22.17 -3.18 16.14
N ASN A 111 -21.23 -3.53 17.03
CA ASN A 111 -20.26 -2.62 17.60
C ASN A 111 -18.89 -2.64 16.90
N PHE A 112 -18.69 -3.36 15.79
CA PHE A 112 -17.35 -3.56 15.23
C PHE A 112 -16.69 -2.24 14.82
N HIS A 113 -17.45 -1.26 14.30
CA HIS A 113 -16.94 0.09 14.00
C HIS A 113 -16.38 0.80 15.24
N LEU A 114 -17.04 0.64 16.40
CA LEU A 114 -16.57 1.19 17.67
C LEU A 114 -15.29 0.48 18.13
N LEU A 115 -15.24 -0.84 18.03
CA LEU A 115 -14.05 -1.63 18.37
C LEU A 115 -12.86 -1.24 17.48
N ARG A 116 -13.08 -1.09 16.17
CA ARG A 116 -12.08 -0.66 15.21
C ARG A 116 -11.53 0.73 15.56
N ARG A 117 -12.39 1.70 15.90
CA ARG A 117 -11.95 3.06 16.32
C ARG A 117 -11.15 3.06 17.62
N LYS A 118 -11.37 2.09 18.52
CA LYS A 118 -10.53 1.91 19.72
C LYS A 118 -9.15 1.34 19.39
N ILE A 119 -9.00 0.63 18.27
CA ILE A 119 -7.72 0.06 17.84
C ILE A 119 -6.91 1.07 17.02
N TRP A 120 -7.57 1.75 16.08
CA TRP A 120 -6.92 2.58 15.08
C TRP A 120 -7.32 4.05 15.24
N SER A 121 -6.33 4.93 15.37
CA SER A 121 -6.49 6.39 15.28
C SER A 121 -6.72 6.84 13.84
N VAL A 122 -6.12 6.12 12.89
CA VAL A 122 -6.36 6.29 11.46
C VAL A 122 -6.69 4.96 10.82
N PHE A 123 -7.79 4.94 10.08
CA PHE A 123 -8.27 3.82 9.30
C PHE A 123 -8.86 4.39 8.00
N TYR A 124 -8.00 4.68 7.04
CA TYR A 124 -8.42 5.19 5.74
C TYR A 124 -8.53 4.02 4.78
N ASN A 125 -9.69 3.39 4.70
CA ASN A 125 -9.92 2.38 3.67
C ASN A 125 -10.38 3.09 2.39
N THR A 126 -9.87 2.63 1.26
CA THR A 126 -10.37 2.98 -0.06
C THR A 126 -10.43 1.72 -0.90
N HIS A 127 -11.59 1.51 -1.52
CA HIS A 127 -11.88 0.41 -2.44
C HIS A 127 -11.53 0.84 -3.86
N TYR A 128 -10.75 0.04 -4.58
CA TYR A 128 -10.41 0.29 -5.97
C TYR A 128 -10.80 -0.90 -6.84
N GLU A 129 -11.86 -0.77 -7.64
CA GLU A 129 -12.20 -1.78 -8.63
C GLU A 129 -11.15 -1.80 -9.75
N LEU A 130 -10.49 -2.94 -9.94
CA LEU A 130 -9.37 -3.06 -10.85
C LEU A 130 -9.85 -3.27 -12.29
N LYS A 131 -9.39 -2.41 -13.19
CA LYS A 131 -9.67 -2.52 -14.63
C LYS A 131 -8.69 -3.47 -15.34
N GLU A 132 -7.57 -3.79 -14.70
CA GLU A 132 -6.51 -4.66 -15.21
C GLU A 132 -5.85 -5.46 -14.07
N ASP A 133 -5.15 -6.54 -14.43
CA ASP A 133 -4.37 -7.33 -13.47
C ASP A 133 -3.27 -6.46 -12.84
N VAL A 134 -3.12 -6.56 -11.52
CA VAL A 134 -2.09 -5.84 -10.76
C VAL A 134 -1.14 -6.85 -10.13
N ASN A 135 0.16 -6.67 -10.38
CA ASN A 135 1.22 -7.47 -9.79
C ASN A 135 2.19 -6.54 -9.08
N LEU A 136 2.17 -6.56 -7.75
CA LEU A 136 3.08 -5.78 -6.91
C LEU A 136 4.15 -6.68 -6.35
N LYS A 137 5.37 -6.16 -6.34
CA LYS A 137 6.53 -6.85 -5.80
C LYS A 137 7.40 -5.84 -5.07
N PHE A 138 7.75 -6.16 -3.84
CA PHE A 138 8.64 -5.37 -3.01
C PHE A 138 9.88 -6.19 -2.64
N THR A 139 11.06 -5.61 -2.85
CA THR A 139 12.35 -6.23 -2.53
C THR A 139 13.19 -5.34 -1.61
N LYS A 140 14.05 -5.93 -0.79
CA LYS A 140 14.84 -5.20 0.22
C LYS A 140 15.88 -4.23 -0.34
N ASP A 141 16.31 -4.45 -1.59
CA ASP A 141 17.35 -3.68 -2.27
C ASP A 141 16.83 -2.39 -2.93
N LYS A 142 15.51 -2.16 -2.87
CA LYS A 142 14.86 -1.00 -3.48
C LYS A 142 14.33 -0.03 -2.44
N PHE A 143 14.17 1.22 -2.86
CA PHE A 143 13.54 2.27 -2.07
C PHE A 143 12.13 2.52 -2.60
N TYR A 144 11.14 2.40 -1.73
CA TYR A 144 9.73 2.53 -2.09
C TYR A 144 9.08 3.72 -1.40
N VAL A 145 8.25 4.44 -2.14
CA VAL A 145 7.48 5.58 -1.62
C VAL A 145 6.03 5.46 -2.04
N ALA A 146 5.14 5.43 -1.05
CA ALA A 146 3.71 5.60 -1.27
C ALA A 146 3.35 7.08 -1.20
N THR A 147 2.53 7.53 -2.15
CA THR A 147 2.13 8.92 -2.29
C THR A 147 0.63 9.03 -2.55
N SER A 148 -0.02 9.93 -1.83
CA SER A 148 -1.43 10.29 -1.97
C SER A 148 -1.53 11.77 -2.33
N TYR A 149 -2.24 12.08 -3.42
CA TYR A 149 -2.48 13.44 -3.90
C TYR A 149 -3.96 13.83 -3.81
N TRP A 150 -4.20 15.04 -3.31
CA TRP A 150 -5.47 15.75 -3.39
C TRP A 150 -5.25 16.99 -4.23
N THR A 151 -5.93 17.07 -5.36
CA THR A 151 -5.83 18.19 -6.30
C THR A 151 -6.59 19.40 -5.78
N LYS A 152 -6.15 20.61 -6.14
CA LYS A 152 -6.89 21.85 -5.82
C LYS A 152 -8.20 21.96 -6.61
N GLN A 153 -8.21 21.40 -7.81
CA GLN A 153 -9.34 21.47 -8.74
C GLN A 153 -9.37 20.19 -9.60
N PRO A 154 -10.56 19.62 -9.89
CA PRO A 154 -10.67 18.41 -10.71
C PRO A 154 -10.01 18.53 -12.09
N SER A 155 -10.02 19.72 -12.69
CA SER A 155 -9.41 19.98 -14.01
C SER A 155 -7.89 19.79 -14.03
N TYR A 156 -7.22 19.86 -12.88
CA TYR A 156 -5.77 19.71 -12.75
C TYR A 156 -5.29 18.26 -12.79
N TYR A 157 -6.19 17.34 -12.47
CA TYR A 157 -5.90 15.92 -12.27
C TYR A 157 -5.10 15.30 -13.43
N LYS A 158 -5.62 15.40 -14.66
CA LYS A 158 -5.00 14.77 -15.85
C LYS A 158 -3.59 15.31 -16.12
N ASN A 159 -3.39 16.62 -15.99
CA ASN A 159 -2.10 17.25 -16.23
C ASN A 159 -1.09 16.90 -15.14
N LEU A 160 -1.54 16.89 -13.88
CA LEU A 160 -0.72 16.51 -12.74
C LEU A 160 -0.17 15.09 -12.89
N ILE A 161 -1.03 14.10 -13.18
CA ILE A 161 -0.59 12.71 -13.36
C ILE A 161 0.41 12.60 -14.50
N LYS A 162 0.09 13.20 -15.66
CA LYS A 162 0.98 13.18 -16.83
C LYS A 162 2.37 13.72 -16.48
N LEU A 163 2.44 14.90 -15.85
CA LEU A 163 3.71 15.54 -15.47
C LEU A 163 4.44 14.78 -14.36
N THR A 164 3.71 14.20 -13.41
CA THR A 164 4.26 13.35 -12.34
C THR A 164 4.90 12.10 -12.93
N THR A 165 4.19 11.36 -13.78
CA THR A 165 4.71 10.16 -14.43
C THR A 165 5.90 10.46 -15.34
N GLN A 166 5.88 11.59 -16.07
CA GLN A 166 7.02 12.04 -16.86
C GLN A 166 8.24 12.35 -16.00
N ASN A 167 8.05 13.06 -14.87
CA ASN A 167 9.13 13.38 -13.96
C ASN A 167 9.70 12.12 -13.29
N ILE A 168 8.86 11.22 -12.80
CA ILE A 168 9.33 9.95 -12.19
C ILE A 168 10.22 9.19 -13.17
N LYS A 169 9.79 9.03 -14.43
CA LYS A 169 10.58 8.38 -15.48
C LYS A 169 11.88 9.13 -15.79
N LYS A 170 11.86 10.47 -15.83
CA LYS A 170 13.07 11.30 -16.04
C LYS A 170 14.16 11.01 -14.99
N TYR A 171 13.77 10.75 -13.74
CA TYR A 171 14.68 10.40 -12.65
C TYR A 171 14.82 8.88 -12.45
N LYS A 172 14.47 8.07 -13.46
CA LYS A 172 14.56 6.60 -13.48
C LYS A 172 13.73 5.87 -12.42
N GLY A 173 12.83 6.57 -11.74
CA GLY A 173 11.85 5.93 -10.87
C GLY A 173 10.83 5.14 -11.68
N LYS A 174 10.24 4.15 -11.04
CA LYS A 174 9.18 3.31 -11.63
C LYS A 174 7.92 3.43 -10.79
N ILE A 175 6.79 3.72 -11.42
CA ILE A 175 5.48 3.56 -10.76
C ILE A 175 5.14 2.07 -10.83
N ILE A 176 4.97 1.44 -9.66
CA ILE A 176 4.63 0.01 -9.56
C ILE A 176 3.15 -0.22 -9.21
N LEU A 177 2.48 0.81 -8.72
CA LEU A 177 1.05 0.84 -8.45
C LEU A 177 0.52 2.23 -8.76
N GLU A 178 -0.60 2.29 -9.47
CA GLU A 178 -1.31 3.52 -9.80
C GLU A 178 -2.81 3.28 -9.59
N LEU A 179 -3.42 4.08 -8.71
CA LEU A 179 -4.81 3.92 -8.30
C LEU A 179 -5.51 5.28 -8.30
N SER A 180 -6.73 5.30 -8.84
CA SER A 180 -7.57 6.48 -8.95
C SER A 180 -9.04 6.09 -8.88
N GLU A 181 -9.91 7.08 -8.69
CA GLU A 181 -11.37 6.85 -8.66
C GLU A 181 -11.78 5.86 -7.55
N GLY A 182 -11.06 5.88 -6.42
CA GLY A 182 -11.30 4.97 -5.32
C GLY A 182 -12.55 5.34 -4.51
N GLU A 183 -13.36 4.34 -4.17
CA GLU A 183 -14.58 4.49 -3.41
C GLU A 183 -14.28 4.37 -1.90
N PRO A 184 -14.59 5.40 -1.09
CA PRO A 184 -14.46 5.28 0.35
C PRO A 184 -15.61 4.42 0.90
N PRO A 185 -15.41 3.70 2.02
CA PRO A 185 -16.54 3.17 2.76
C PRO A 185 -17.52 4.30 3.12
N TYR A 186 -18.78 3.94 3.34
CA TYR A 186 -19.80 4.90 3.72
C TYR A 186 -19.36 5.77 4.91
N GLY A 187 -19.49 7.11 4.77
CA GLY A 187 -19.14 8.08 5.80
C GLY A 187 -17.67 8.49 5.87
N TYR A 188 -16.79 7.98 4.99
CA TYR A 188 -15.41 8.47 4.84
C TYR A 188 -15.36 9.42 3.63
N TYR A 189 -14.95 10.66 3.85
CA TYR A 189 -15.00 11.69 2.78
C TYR A 189 -13.61 12.21 2.39
N TYR A 190 -12.54 11.54 2.80
CA TYR A 190 -11.17 12.02 2.63
C TYR A 190 -10.29 11.02 1.89
N ASN A 191 -10.68 10.71 0.64
CA ASN A 191 -9.89 9.88 -0.27
C ASN A 191 -8.99 10.72 -1.15
N PRO A 192 -7.77 10.25 -1.47
CA PRO A 192 -6.95 10.92 -2.47
C PRO A 192 -7.57 10.78 -3.85
N ASP A 193 -7.41 11.83 -4.67
CA ASP A 193 -7.75 11.75 -6.09
C ASP A 193 -6.84 10.74 -6.80
N TYR A 194 -5.58 10.66 -6.35
CA TYR A 194 -4.55 9.82 -6.93
C TYR A 194 -3.66 9.20 -5.85
N PHE A 195 -3.56 7.88 -5.83
CA PHE A 195 -2.63 7.13 -5.00
C PHE A 195 -1.69 6.31 -5.86
N PHE A 196 -0.40 6.33 -5.54
CA PHE A 196 0.58 5.56 -6.29
C PHE A 196 1.75 5.15 -5.41
N ILE A 197 2.40 4.06 -5.81
CA ILE A 197 3.65 3.59 -5.21
C ILE A 197 4.75 3.64 -6.25
N THR A 198 5.88 4.22 -5.86
CA THR A 198 7.08 4.28 -6.68
C THR A 198 8.19 3.42 -6.12
N GLU A 199 9.00 2.85 -7.02
CA GLU A 199 10.23 2.11 -6.78
C GLU A 199 11.41 2.91 -7.32
N TRP A 200 12.50 2.93 -6.55
CA TRP A 200 13.75 3.63 -6.86
C TRP A 200 14.94 2.74 -6.50
N ASP A 201 16.07 2.91 -7.18
CA ASP A 201 17.30 2.17 -6.85
C ASP A 201 17.90 2.63 -5.52
N SER A 202 17.64 3.87 -5.10
CA SER A 202 18.05 4.38 -3.80
C SER A 202 17.24 5.57 -3.33
N GLU A 203 17.33 5.85 -2.03
CA GLU A 203 16.76 7.06 -1.42
C GLU A 203 17.34 8.35 -2.06
N SER A 204 18.63 8.35 -2.44
CA SER A 204 19.26 9.52 -3.08
C SER A 204 18.64 9.86 -4.43
N GLU A 205 18.26 8.86 -5.23
CA GLU A 205 17.59 9.10 -6.51
C GLU A 205 16.20 9.69 -6.34
N PHE A 206 15.43 9.15 -5.40
CA PHE A 206 14.13 9.72 -5.04
C PHE A 206 14.27 11.17 -4.56
N GLN A 207 15.28 11.50 -3.74
CA GLN A 207 15.48 12.88 -3.27
C GLN A 207 15.81 13.86 -4.41
N LYS A 208 16.51 13.41 -5.46
CA LYS A 208 16.76 14.22 -6.68
C LYS A 208 15.45 14.51 -7.41
N PHE A 209 14.60 13.50 -7.59
CA PHE A 209 13.26 13.66 -8.15
C PHE A 209 12.45 14.67 -7.32
N LEU A 210 12.42 14.46 -6.00
CA LEU A 210 11.59 15.23 -5.07
C LEU A 210 11.93 16.73 -5.12
N LYS A 211 13.22 17.06 -5.18
CA LYS A 211 13.68 18.46 -5.24
C LYS A 211 13.08 19.22 -6.41
N ASP A 212 13.00 18.59 -7.58
CA ASP A 212 12.52 19.22 -8.81
C ASP A 212 10.99 19.09 -8.96
N HIS A 213 10.38 18.10 -8.33
CA HIS A 213 8.93 17.87 -8.39
C HIS A 213 8.13 18.78 -7.44
N LYS A 214 8.73 19.29 -6.37
CA LYS A 214 8.06 20.15 -5.36
C LYS A 214 7.38 21.39 -5.92
N SER A 215 7.93 22.00 -6.98
CA SER A 215 7.30 23.18 -7.61
C SER A 215 5.99 22.81 -8.31
N LEU A 216 5.96 21.66 -8.99
CA LEU A 216 4.77 21.10 -9.60
C LEU A 216 3.70 20.82 -8.53
N GLU A 217 4.08 20.14 -7.45
CA GLU A 217 3.17 19.79 -6.35
C GLU A 217 2.47 21.04 -5.79
N LYS A 218 3.23 22.10 -5.49
CA LYS A 218 2.68 23.38 -4.98
C LYS A 218 1.68 24.03 -5.92
N GLN A 219 1.84 23.86 -7.23
CA GLN A 219 0.94 24.43 -8.22
C GLN A 219 -0.42 23.71 -8.20
N TYR A 220 -0.41 22.38 -8.20
CA TYR A 220 -1.59 21.57 -8.49
C TYR A 220 -2.27 20.93 -7.26
N LEU A 221 -1.55 20.72 -6.16
CA LEU A 221 -2.02 19.97 -4.99
C LEU A 221 -2.57 20.86 -3.90
N GLN A 222 -3.75 20.49 -3.41
CA GLN A 222 -4.30 20.98 -2.15
C GLN A 222 -3.56 20.32 -0.99
N HIS A 223 -3.49 18.99 -0.98
CA HIS A 223 -2.78 18.22 0.03
C HIS A 223 -1.95 17.10 -0.62
N ILE A 224 -0.91 16.69 0.11
CA ILE A 224 -0.01 15.60 -0.23
C ILE A 224 0.31 14.83 1.05
N ASN A 225 0.24 13.50 0.99
CA ASN A 225 0.86 12.63 1.99
C ASN A 225 1.84 11.71 1.26
N GLN A 226 3.06 11.64 1.76
CA GLN A 226 4.13 10.87 1.15
C GLN A 226 5.00 10.27 2.23
N PHE A 227 5.25 8.97 2.16
CA PHE A 227 5.99 8.24 3.19
C PHE A 227 6.76 7.06 2.61
N LYS A 228 7.90 6.76 3.25
CA LYS A 228 8.76 5.64 2.88
C LYS A 228 8.11 4.33 3.29
N ILE A 229 8.12 3.35 2.41
CA ILE A 229 7.77 1.97 2.72
C ILE A 229 9.02 1.23 3.20
N ILE A 230 8.88 0.44 4.27
CA ILE A 230 9.95 -0.34 4.89
C ILE A 230 9.72 -1.82 4.58
N ILE A 231 10.70 -2.42 3.90
CA ILE A 231 10.74 -3.86 3.61
C ILE A 231 11.75 -4.51 4.55
N ASN A 232 11.25 -5.35 5.47
CA ASN A 232 12.01 -6.01 6.52
C ASN A 232 12.42 -7.43 6.17
#